data_AF-A0A2N2SHY7-F1
#
_entry.id   AF-A0A2N2SHY7-F1
#
_cell.length_a   1.000
_cell.length_b   1.000
_cell.length_c   1.000
_cell.angle_alpha   90.00
_cell.angle_beta   90.00
_cell.angle_gamma   90.00
#
_symmetry.space_group_name_H-M   'P 1'
#
loop_
_entity.id
_entity.type
_entity.pdbx_description
1 polymer ?
#
loop_
_entity_poly.entity_id
_entity_poly.type
_entity_poly.pdbx_seq_one_letter_code
_entity_poly.pdbx_strand_id
1 'polypeptide(L)'
;MLPPGEHTPIERTHDAAPKPTLVDLLYEGFYMVFLLRNGKSPTTCADFSDRVTAFLTEFERQAKKDDYSPDDIFDSKYAFSALVDEAVLSSNFPLRDAWERHPLQLTLFGDQLAGEHFFDRLERARDKGKARLPSLDVFHMCLLLG
;
A
#
# COMPACT_ATOMS: atom_id res chain seq x y z
N MET A 1 12.24 -63.98 7.09
CA MET A 1 11.60 -63.24 8.20
C MET A 1 12.67 -62.37 8.81
N LEU A 2 12.83 -61.05 8.62
CA LEU A 2 12.19 -59.92 7.92
C LEU A 2 13.33 -59.11 7.23
N PRO A 3 13.08 -58.25 6.22
CA PRO A 3 14.14 -57.42 5.64
C PRO A 3 14.47 -56.18 6.53
N PRO A 4 15.70 -55.66 6.47
CA PRO A 4 16.11 -54.45 7.20
C PRO A 4 15.44 -53.21 6.61
N GLY A 5 14.91 -52.34 7.48
CA GLY A 5 14.18 -51.13 7.09
C GLY A 5 15.08 -50.10 6.40
N GLU A 6 14.74 -49.74 5.17
CA GLU A 6 15.24 -48.53 4.52
C GLU A 6 14.66 -47.31 5.25
N HIS A 7 15.54 -46.56 5.90
CA HIS A 7 15.21 -45.20 6.34
C HIS A 7 15.20 -44.29 5.11
N THR A 8 14.03 -44.14 4.48
CA THR A 8 13.82 -43.11 3.46
C THR A 8 13.96 -41.73 4.13
N PRO A 9 14.87 -40.85 3.69
CA PRO A 9 14.93 -39.49 4.21
C PRO A 9 13.64 -38.77 3.87
N ILE A 10 12.93 -38.24 4.87
CA ILE A 10 11.81 -37.32 4.64
C ILE A 10 12.44 -36.05 4.05
N GLU A 11 12.29 -35.88 2.74
CA GLU A 11 12.65 -34.66 2.03
C GLU A 11 11.78 -33.54 2.61
N ARG A 12 12.36 -32.74 3.51
CA ARG A 12 11.74 -31.50 3.96
C ARG A 12 11.75 -30.57 2.76
N THR A 13 10.62 -30.46 2.06
CA THR A 13 10.37 -29.32 1.20
C THR A 13 10.63 -28.08 2.05
N HIS A 14 11.70 -27.35 1.76
CA HIS A 14 11.83 -25.99 2.24
C HIS A 14 10.68 -25.23 1.59
N ASP A 15 9.54 -25.15 2.27
CA ASP A 15 8.52 -24.16 1.92
C ASP A 15 9.22 -22.81 2.02
N ALA A 16 9.48 -22.21 0.85
CA ALA A 16 9.95 -20.85 0.78
C ALA A 16 8.98 -19.98 1.59
N ALA A 17 9.52 -19.07 2.41
CA ALA A 17 8.68 -18.17 3.17
C ALA A 17 7.66 -17.50 2.22
N PRO A 18 6.37 -17.42 2.60
CA PRO A 18 5.36 -16.83 1.73
C PRO A 18 5.77 -15.43 1.33
N LYS A 19 5.61 -15.09 0.05
CA LYS A 19 5.95 -13.76 -0.46
C LYS A 19 5.12 -12.69 0.28
N PRO A 20 5.70 -11.51 0.59
CA PRO A 20 4.97 -10.44 1.26
C PRO A 20 3.77 -9.99 0.42
N THR A 21 2.65 -9.71 1.08
CA THR A 21 1.45 -9.11 0.45
C THR A 21 1.69 -7.63 0.14
N LEU A 22 0.85 -7.02 -0.72
CA LEU A 22 0.94 -5.56 -0.94
C LEU A 22 0.65 -4.76 0.34
N VAL A 23 -0.16 -5.30 1.26
CA VAL A 23 -0.38 -4.70 2.59
C VAL A 23 0.89 -4.77 3.43
N ASP A 24 1.62 -5.90 3.41
CA ASP A 24 2.89 -6.03 4.14
C ASP A 24 3.94 -5.04 3.62
N LEU A 25 4.02 -4.85 2.30
CA LEU A 25 4.92 -3.87 1.69
C LEU A 25 4.54 -2.42 2.03
N LEU A 26 3.25 -2.15 2.30
CA LEU A 26 2.74 -0.83 2.70
C LEU A 26 2.65 -0.63 4.22
N TYR A 27 3.03 -1.63 5.02
CA TYR A 27 2.78 -1.64 6.47
C TYR A 27 3.36 -0.41 7.20
N GLU A 28 4.61 -0.04 6.89
CA GLU A 28 5.23 1.16 7.48
C GLU A 28 4.49 2.44 7.09
N GLY A 29 3.97 2.50 5.87
CA GLY A 29 3.14 3.59 5.39
C GLY A 29 1.80 3.67 6.12
N PHE A 30 1.14 2.52 6.35
CA PHE A 30 -0.11 2.48 7.14
C PHE A 30 0.12 2.88 8.60
N TYR A 31 1.23 2.44 9.20
CA TYR A 31 1.62 2.89 10.53
C TYR A 31 1.87 4.41 10.57
N MET A 32 2.51 4.96 9.54
CA MET A 32 2.68 6.41 9.40
C MET A 32 1.33 7.13 9.33
N VAL A 33 0.37 6.67 8.53
CA VAL A 33 -0.98 7.24 8.47
C VAL A 33 -1.67 7.18 9.84
N PHE A 34 -1.54 6.06 10.55
CA PHE A 34 -2.04 5.93 11.91
C PHE A 34 -1.45 7.01 12.84
N LEU A 35 -0.15 7.30 12.75
CA LEU A 35 0.48 8.37 13.53
C LEU A 35 -0.08 9.76 13.17
N LEU A 36 -0.28 10.05 11.87
CA LEU A 36 -0.90 11.31 11.42
C LEU A 36 -2.30 11.48 12.01
N ARG A 37 -3.14 10.44 11.91
CA ARG A 37 -4.51 10.45 12.45
C ARG A 37 -4.56 10.60 13.98
N ASN A 38 -3.49 10.21 14.66
CA ASN A 38 -3.29 10.44 16.10
C ASN A 38 -2.57 11.77 16.43
N GLY A 39 -2.53 12.72 15.50
CA GLY A 39 -2.04 14.08 15.73
C GLY A 39 -0.51 14.23 15.71
N LYS A 40 0.23 13.23 15.24
CA LYS A 40 1.70 13.33 15.11
C LYS A 40 2.05 14.03 13.80
N SER A 41 2.17 15.35 13.86
CA SER A 41 2.55 16.17 12.70
C SER A 41 4.01 15.90 12.27
N PRO A 42 4.26 15.74 10.95
CA PRO A 42 5.59 15.91 10.38
C PRO A 42 6.14 17.32 10.59
N THR A 43 7.46 17.48 10.47
CA THR A 43 8.16 18.77 10.68
C THR A 43 7.94 19.74 9.53
N THR A 44 8.15 19.31 8.28
CA THR A 44 8.02 20.15 7.09
C THR A 44 7.22 19.43 6.00
N CYS A 45 6.50 20.18 5.17
CA CYS A 45 5.72 19.63 4.06
C CYS A 45 6.62 18.99 2.99
N ALA A 46 7.72 19.66 2.62
CA ALA A 46 8.63 19.22 1.58
C ALA A 46 9.31 17.90 1.95
N ASP A 47 9.94 17.84 3.14
CA ASP A 47 10.61 16.61 3.59
C ASP A 47 9.63 15.45 3.74
N PHE A 48 8.39 15.75 4.18
CA PHE A 48 7.35 14.73 4.31
C PHE A 48 6.92 14.18 2.95
N SER A 49 6.63 15.06 1.99
CA SER A 49 6.25 14.68 0.62
C SER A 49 7.35 13.86 -0.06
N ASP A 50 8.61 14.28 0.06
CA ASP A 50 9.76 13.58 -0.53
C ASP A 50 9.91 12.18 0.07
N ARG A 51 9.74 12.04 1.40
CA ARG A 51 9.81 10.73 2.08
C ARG A 51 8.68 9.80 1.67
N VAL A 52 7.44 10.29 1.60
CA VAL A 52 6.31 9.45 1.16
C VAL A 52 6.46 9.05 -0.30
N THR A 53 6.94 9.95 -1.16
CA THR A 53 7.20 9.66 -2.58
C THR A 53 8.31 8.62 -2.75
N ALA A 54 9.41 8.74 -2.00
CA ALA A 54 10.49 7.77 -2.00
C ALA A 54 10.01 6.40 -1.50
N PHE A 55 9.20 6.36 -0.43
CA PHE A 55 8.56 5.14 0.08
C PHE A 55 7.69 4.47 -0.99
N LEU A 56 6.83 5.22 -1.67
CA LEU A 56 5.96 4.68 -2.73
C LEU A 56 6.73 4.20 -3.96
N THR A 57 7.88 4.80 -4.25
CA THR A 57 8.79 4.35 -5.30
C THR A 57 9.42 3.01 -4.94
N GLU A 58 9.83 2.86 -3.68
CA GLU A 58 10.40 1.62 -3.18
C GLU A 58 9.35 0.49 -3.08
N PHE A 59 8.13 0.80 -2.62
CA PHE A 59 6.98 -0.11 -2.67
C PHE A 59 6.77 -0.65 -4.09
N GLU A 60 6.71 0.22 -5.09
CA GLU A 60 6.51 -0.17 -6.49
C GLU A 60 7.64 -1.07 -6.99
N ARG A 61 8.89 -0.77 -6.61
CA ARG A 61 10.06 -1.58 -6.97
C ARG A 61 10.01 -2.98 -6.34
N GLN A 62 9.66 -3.09 -5.06
CA GLN A 62 9.55 -4.38 -4.36
C GLN A 62 8.38 -5.20 -4.92
N ALA A 63 7.21 -4.57 -5.11
CA ALA A 63 6.05 -5.27 -5.63
C ALA A 63 6.26 -5.80 -7.05
N LYS A 64 6.99 -5.07 -7.92
CA LYS A 64 7.42 -5.57 -9.23
C LYS A 64 8.37 -6.77 -9.12
N LYS A 65 9.29 -6.74 -8.16
CA LYS A 65 10.24 -7.84 -7.90
C LYS A 65 9.51 -9.11 -7.41
N ASP A 66 8.39 -8.94 -6.71
CA ASP A 66 7.56 -10.03 -6.18
C ASP A 66 6.42 -10.45 -7.15
N ASP A 67 6.54 -10.05 -8.42
CA ASP A 67 5.66 -10.39 -9.54
C ASP A 67 4.18 -9.99 -9.34
N TYR A 68 3.93 -8.87 -8.65
CA TYR A 68 2.57 -8.29 -8.61
C TYR A 68 2.22 -7.63 -9.94
N SER A 69 0.92 -7.67 -10.29
CA SER A 69 0.46 -7.10 -11.56
C SER A 69 0.63 -5.57 -11.57
N PRO A 70 0.99 -4.94 -12.70
CA PRO A 70 1.10 -3.49 -12.79
C PRO A 70 -0.17 -2.77 -12.33
N ASP A 71 -1.34 -3.32 -12.66
CA ASP A 71 -2.63 -2.79 -12.24
C ASP A 71 -2.78 -2.84 -10.70
N ASP A 72 -2.35 -3.92 -10.02
CA ASP A 72 -2.49 -4.02 -8.55
C ASP A 72 -1.55 -3.04 -7.86
N ILE A 73 -0.33 -2.90 -8.38
CA ILE A 73 0.67 -1.97 -7.86
C ILE A 73 0.17 -0.53 -8.03
N PHE A 74 -0.34 -0.19 -9.21
CA PHE A 74 -0.87 1.13 -9.50
C PHE A 74 -2.05 1.48 -8.59
N ASP A 75 -3.06 0.61 -8.51
CA ASP A 75 -4.25 0.88 -7.71
C ASP A 75 -3.94 0.92 -6.21
N SER A 76 -3.00 0.10 -5.73
CA SER A 76 -2.56 0.12 -4.33
C SER A 76 -1.82 1.42 -3.97
N LYS A 77 -0.91 1.86 -4.85
CA LYS A 77 -0.19 3.13 -4.70
C LYS A 77 -1.18 4.31 -4.74
N TYR A 78 -2.14 4.26 -5.65
CA TYR A 78 -3.21 5.26 -5.77
C TYR A 78 -4.06 5.32 -4.50
N ALA A 79 -4.56 4.18 -4.02
CA ALA A 79 -5.38 4.10 -2.81
C ALA A 79 -4.65 4.64 -1.59
N PHE A 80 -3.38 4.23 -1.41
CA PHE A 80 -2.55 4.70 -0.31
C PHE A 80 -2.25 6.20 -0.38
N SER A 81 -1.98 6.74 -1.57
CA SER A 81 -1.80 8.19 -1.75
C SER A 81 -3.07 8.98 -1.38
N ALA A 82 -4.25 8.47 -1.74
CA ALA A 82 -5.52 9.11 -1.39
C ALA A 82 -5.70 9.16 0.15
N LEU A 83 -5.40 8.05 0.83
CA LEU A 83 -5.42 7.95 2.28
C LEU A 83 -4.47 8.96 2.96
N VAL A 84 -3.24 9.09 2.48
CA VAL A 84 -2.26 10.04 3.03
C VAL A 84 -2.73 11.48 2.84
N ASP A 85 -3.20 11.80 1.63
CA ASP A 85 -3.72 13.14 1.33
C ASP A 85 -4.91 13.48 2.22
N GLU A 86 -5.88 12.58 2.36
CA GLU A 86 -7.02 12.79 3.26
C GLU A 86 -6.56 12.99 4.71
N ALA A 87 -5.64 12.16 5.21
CA ALA A 87 -5.14 12.27 6.58
C ALA A 87 -4.45 13.62 6.87
N VAL A 88 -3.74 14.19 5.90
CA VAL A 88 -3.12 15.53 6.04
C VAL A 88 -4.16 16.64 5.87
N LEU A 89 -5.03 16.55 4.86
CA LEU A 89 -6.01 17.59 4.52
C LEU A 89 -7.13 17.72 5.55
N SER A 90 -7.45 16.65 6.27
CA SER A 90 -8.41 16.63 7.39
C SER A 90 -7.81 17.03 8.74
N SER A 91 -6.50 17.25 8.80
CA SER A 91 -5.79 17.61 10.04
C SER A 91 -5.79 19.12 10.31
N ASN A 92 -5.32 19.51 11.51
CA ASN A 92 -4.98 20.90 11.84
C ASN A 92 -3.45 21.15 11.79
N PHE A 93 -2.71 20.36 11.01
CA PHE A 93 -1.26 20.46 10.99
C PHE A 93 -0.76 21.72 10.27
N PRO A 94 0.38 22.30 10.70
CA PRO A 94 0.96 23.46 10.03
C PRO A 94 1.32 23.21 8.55
N LEU A 95 1.56 21.95 8.15
CA LEU A 95 1.87 21.61 6.76
C LEU A 95 0.65 21.55 5.84
N ARG A 96 -0.59 21.58 6.37
CA ARG A 96 -1.82 21.35 5.59
C ARG A 96 -1.93 22.27 4.39
N ASP A 97 -1.77 23.59 4.59
CA ASP A 97 -1.93 24.59 3.52
C ASP A 97 -0.87 24.46 2.42
N ALA A 98 0.32 23.96 2.76
CA ALA A 98 1.36 23.67 1.79
C ALA A 98 1.07 22.37 1.03
N TRP A 99 0.56 21.35 1.74
CA TRP A 99 0.18 20.07 1.17
C TRP A 99 -0.97 20.18 0.17
N GLU A 100 -1.99 20.99 0.48
CA GLU A 100 -3.16 21.22 -0.38
C GLU A 100 -2.81 21.74 -1.78
N ARG A 101 -1.69 22.44 -1.94
CA ARG A 101 -1.25 22.95 -3.25
C ARG A 101 -0.70 21.85 -4.15
N HIS A 102 -0.09 20.83 -3.55
CA HIS A 102 0.62 19.77 -4.25
C HIS A 102 0.41 18.41 -3.56
N PRO A 103 -0.84 17.92 -3.42
CA PRO A 103 -1.12 16.63 -2.82
C PRO A 103 -0.55 15.48 -3.68
N LEU A 104 -0.39 14.30 -3.09
CA LEU A 104 0.15 13.12 -3.79
C LEU A 104 -0.72 12.72 -4.98
N GLN A 105 -2.03 12.82 -4.86
CA GLN A 105 -2.99 12.54 -5.93
C GLN A 105 -2.74 13.41 -7.17
N LEU A 106 -2.53 14.72 -6.96
CA LEU A 106 -2.23 15.63 -8.05
C LEU A 106 -0.82 15.39 -8.62
N THR A 107 0.18 15.24 -7.75
CA THR A 107 1.58 15.19 -8.16
C THR A 107 1.99 13.86 -8.80
N LEU A 108 1.43 12.74 -8.34
CA LEU A 108 1.78 11.40 -8.82
C LEU A 108 0.82 10.89 -9.91
N PHE A 109 -0.44 11.33 -9.88
CA PHE A 109 -1.49 10.79 -10.77
C PHE A 109 -2.17 11.86 -11.63
N GLY A 110 -1.91 13.14 -11.40
CA GLY A 110 -2.62 14.23 -12.08
C GLY A 110 -4.10 14.28 -11.73
N ASP A 111 -4.50 13.69 -10.59
CA ASP A 111 -5.90 13.49 -10.23
C ASP A 111 -6.32 14.45 -9.11
N GLN A 112 -7.43 15.16 -9.34
CA GLN A 112 -8.03 16.08 -8.38
C GLN A 112 -9.33 15.54 -7.78
N LEU A 113 -9.86 14.43 -8.30
CA LEU A 113 -11.13 13.82 -7.90
C LEU A 113 -10.90 12.45 -7.24
N ALA A 114 -9.80 12.34 -6.48
CA ALA A 114 -9.39 11.07 -5.91
C ALA A 114 -10.44 10.44 -4.97
N GLY A 115 -11.23 11.25 -4.26
CA GLY A 115 -12.32 10.75 -3.42
C GLY A 115 -13.40 10.00 -4.20
N GLU A 116 -13.64 10.31 -5.48
CA GLU A 116 -14.60 9.60 -6.35
C GLU A 116 -13.90 8.44 -7.07
N HIS A 117 -12.77 8.75 -7.72
CA HIS A 117 -12.02 7.77 -8.50
C HIS A 117 -11.44 6.62 -7.65
N PHE A 118 -11.23 6.82 -6.34
CA PHE A 118 -10.91 5.73 -5.41
C PHE A 118 -11.99 4.64 -5.45
N PHE A 119 -13.27 5.01 -5.34
CA PHE A 119 -14.37 4.04 -5.34
C PHE A 119 -14.59 3.44 -6.72
N ASP A 120 -14.42 4.21 -7.81
CA ASP A 120 -14.47 3.65 -9.16
C ASP A 120 -13.42 2.55 -9.37
N ARG A 121 -12.20 2.76 -8.87
CA ARG A 121 -11.13 1.75 -8.95
C ARG A 121 -11.43 0.54 -8.06
N LEU A 122 -11.92 0.78 -6.85
CA LEU A 122 -12.35 -0.29 -5.95
C LEU A 122 -13.42 -1.17 -6.61
N GLU A 123 -14.47 -0.59 -7.19
CA GLU A 123 -15.52 -1.36 -7.86
C GLU A 123 -14.99 -2.14 -9.07
N ARG A 124 -14.17 -1.52 -9.92
CA ARG A 124 -13.52 -2.23 -11.05
C ARG A 124 -12.63 -3.38 -10.60
N ALA A 125 -11.96 -3.25 -9.45
CA ALA A 125 -11.18 -4.34 -8.86
C ALA A 125 -12.10 -5.45 -8.31
N ARG A 126 -13.20 -5.08 -7.65
CA ARG A 126 -14.21 -6.01 -7.11
C ARG A 126 -14.85 -6.85 -8.21
N ASP A 127 -15.12 -6.27 -9.37
CA ASP A 127 -15.68 -6.98 -10.54
C ASP A 127 -14.78 -8.14 -11.02
N LYS A 128 -13.46 -8.01 -10.84
CA LYS A 128 -12.47 -9.05 -11.17
C LYS A 128 -12.23 -10.04 -10.01
N GLY A 129 -12.78 -9.76 -8.83
CA GLY A 129 -12.79 -10.65 -7.66
C GLY A 129 -11.40 -11.15 -7.26
N LYS A 130 -11.23 -12.48 -7.17
CA LYS A 130 -10.00 -13.12 -6.68
C LYS A 130 -8.73 -12.68 -7.41
N ALA A 131 -8.83 -12.32 -8.69
CA ALA A 131 -7.68 -11.89 -9.49
C ALA A 131 -7.11 -10.53 -9.05
N ARG A 132 -7.86 -9.75 -8.27
CA ARG A 132 -7.48 -8.42 -7.75
C ARG A 132 -7.42 -8.38 -6.23
N LEU A 133 -7.43 -9.53 -5.55
CA LEU A 133 -7.32 -9.59 -4.09
C LEU A 133 -6.16 -8.74 -3.52
N PRO A 134 -4.95 -8.74 -4.12
CA PRO A 134 -3.84 -7.95 -3.59
C PRO A 134 -4.15 -6.45 -3.46
N SER A 135 -4.76 -5.84 -4.48
CA SER A 135 -5.16 -4.42 -4.41
C SER A 135 -6.42 -4.21 -3.58
N LEU A 136 -7.37 -5.15 -3.61
CA LEU A 136 -8.58 -5.09 -2.77
C LEU A 136 -8.26 -5.07 -1.27
N ASP A 137 -7.26 -5.84 -0.83
CA ASP A 137 -6.81 -5.82 0.56
C ASP A 137 -6.23 -4.45 0.94
N VAL A 138 -5.51 -3.79 0.03
CA VAL A 138 -4.99 -2.43 0.24
C VAL A 138 -6.14 -1.40 0.29
N PHE A 139 -7.10 -1.47 -0.63
CA PHE A 139 -8.30 -0.62 -0.57
C PHE A 139 -9.04 -0.78 0.75
N HIS A 140 -9.21 -2.03 1.20
CA HIS A 140 -9.86 -2.33 2.47
C HIS A 140 -9.10 -1.72 3.66
N MET A 141 -7.77 -1.86 3.68
CA MET A 141 -6.94 -1.23 4.72
C MET A 141 -7.05 0.29 4.72
N CYS A 142 -7.14 0.93 3.55
CA CYS A 142 -7.36 2.37 3.47
C CYS A 142 -8.70 2.76 4.11
N LEU A 143 -9.79 2.06 3.77
CA LEU A 143 -11.13 2.31 4.33
C LEU A 143 -11.20 2.13 5.86
N LEU A 144 -10.41 1.20 6.41
CA LEU A 144 -10.34 0.99 7.87
C LEU A 144 -9.61 2.11 8.60
N LEU A 145 -8.64 2.75 7.93
CA LEU A 145 -7.87 3.83 8.52
C LEU A 145 -8.53 5.19 8.33
N GLY A 146 -9.50 5.30 7.42
CA GLY A 146 -10.22 6.51 7.08
C GLY A 146 -9.84 6.94 5.69
#